data_AF-A0A7K3Y6D2-F1
#
_entry.id   AF-A0A7K3Y6D2-F1
#
_cell.length_a   1.000
_cell.length_b   1.000
_cell.length_c   1.000
_cell.angle_alpha   90.00
_cell.angle_beta   90.00
_cell.angle_gamma   90.00
#
_symmetry.space_group_name_H-M   'P 1'
#
loop_
_entity.id
_entity.type
_entity.pdbx_description
1 polymer ?
#
loop_
_entity_poly.entity_id
_entity_poly.type
_entity_poly.pdbx_seq_one_letter_code
_entity_poly.pdbx_strand_id
1 'polypeptide(L)' 'AVRGTNFCDVAVESEGDRIVAVSAIDNLVKGASGQAIQNMNLMCGLKEDAGLRFAGMFP' A
#
# COMPACT_ATOMS: atom_id res chain seq x y z
N ALA A 1 -0.93 -10.83 1.56
CA ALA A 1 -0.41 -10.40 2.88
C ALA A 1 0.41 -9.14 2.65
N VAL A 2 0.13 -8.05 3.36
CA VAL A 2 0.72 -6.73 3.06
C VAL A 2 2.10 -6.50 3.68
N ARG A 3 2.55 -7.37 4.57
CA ARG A 3 3.82 -7.25 5.31
C ARG A 3 5.02 -7.19 4.36
N GLY A 4 5.84 -6.17 4.52
CA GLY A 4 7.00 -5.86 3.69
C GLY A 4 6.67 -5.26 2.32
N THR A 5 5.40 -5.04 1.99
CA THR A 5 4.99 -4.55 0.66
C THR A 5 4.60 -3.09 0.66
N ASN A 6 4.62 -2.47 -0.52
CA ASN A 6 4.05 -1.15 -0.74
C ASN A 6 2.57 -1.20 -1.21
N PHE A 7 1.87 -2.31 -0.96
CA PHE A 7 0.45 -2.46 -1.31
C PHE A 7 -0.46 -1.94 -0.20
N CYS A 8 -1.67 -1.54 -0.60
CA CYS A 8 -2.80 -1.27 0.27
C CYS A 8 -3.95 -2.14 -0.21
N ASP A 9 -4.26 -3.19 0.54
CA ASP A 9 -5.37 -4.08 0.23
C ASP A 9 -6.64 -3.42 0.78
N VAL A 10 -7.65 -3.22 -0.07
CA VAL A 10 -8.90 -2.53 0.29
C VAL A 10 -10.09 -3.45 0.02
N ALA A 11 -10.98 -3.56 1.00
CA ALA A 11 -12.27 -4.21 0.88
C ALA A 11 -13.38 -3.25 1.32
N VAL A 12 -14.54 -3.34 0.68
CA VAL A 12 -15.71 -2.53 0.99
C VAL A 12 -16.93 -3.43 1.02
N GLU A 13 -17.72 -3.32 2.08
CA GLU A 13 -19.00 -4.02 2.26
C GLU A 13 -20.10 -2.99 2.53
N SER A 14 -21.33 -3.27 2.10
CA SER A 14 -22.49 -2.40 2.32
C SER A 14 -23.64 -3.18 2.92
N GLU A 15 -24.29 -2.62 3.94
CA GLU A 15 -25.49 -3.16 4.57
C GLU A 15 -26.52 -2.03 4.77
N GLY A 16 -27.57 -2.02 3.95
CA GLY A 16 -28.54 -0.93 3.89
C GLY A 16 -27.86 0.41 3.56
N ASP A 17 -28.09 1.42 4.41
CA ASP A 17 -27.49 2.75 4.28
C ASP A 17 -26.09 2.87 4.91
N ARG A 18 -25.50 1.76 5.37
CA ARG A 18 -24.16 1.73 5.97
C ARG A 18 -23.14 1.10 5.03
N ILE A 19 -22.01 1.78 4.89
CA ILE A 19 -20.83 1.26 4.19
C ILE A 19 -19.71 1.05 5.21
N VAL A 20 -19.00 -0.09 5.11
CA VAL A 20 -17.80 -0.38 5.87
C VAL A 20 -16.65 -0.60 4.90
N ALA A 21 -15.64 0.27 4.98
CA ALA A 21 -14.39 0.11 4.25
C ALA A 21 -13.29 -0.38 5.21
N VAL A 22 -12.54 -1.39 4.78
CA VAL A 22 -11.39 -1.93 5.50
C VAL A 22 -10.17 -1.82 4.61
N SER A 23 -9.06 -1.33 5.16
CA SER A 23 -7.77 -1.29 4.49
C SER A 23 -6.70 -1.97 5.33
N ALA A 24 -5.81 -2.70 4.70
CA ALA A 24 -4.61 -3.26 5.32
C ALA A 24 -3.36 -2.72 4.63
N ILE A 25 -2.39 -2.27 5.43
CA ILE A 25 -1.06 -1.83 4.97
C ILE A 25 0.03 -2.37 5.90
N ASP A 26 1.26 -2.47 5.40
CA ASP A 26 2.44 -2.45 6.26
C ASP A 26 2.72 -1.00 6.66
N ASN A 27 2.71 -0.72 7.98
CA ASN A 27 2.86 0.65 8.49
C ASN A 27 4.28 1.22 8.33
N LEU A 28 5.30 0.37 8.17
CA LEU A 28 6.69 0.80 7.95
C LEU A 28 7.03 0.93 6.47
N VAL A 29 6.36 0.16 5.61
CA VAL A 29 6.53 0.26 4.15
C VAL A 29 5.50 1.24 3.58
N LYS A 30 4.28 0.79 3.26
CA LYS A 30 3.26 1.66 2.66
C LYS A 30 2.83 2.81 3.58
N GLY A 31 2.89 2.63 4.91
CA GLY A 31 2.58 3.69 5.87
C GLY A 31 3.69 4.72 6.10
N ALA A 32 4.93 4.44 5.65
CA ALA A 32 6.08 5.31 5.89
C ALA A 32 7.12 5.25 4.75
N SER A 33 8.17 4.46 4.87
CA SER A 33 9.36 4.52 4.00
C SER A 33 9.06 4.16 2.55
N GLY A 34 8.18 3.18 2.30
CA GLY A 34 7.74 2.82 0.95
C GLY A 34 6.98 3.96 0.27
N GLN A 35 6.13 4.67 1.01
CA GLN A 35 5.45 5.86 0.50
C GLN A 35 6.43 7.02 0.23
N ALA A 36 7.45 7.19 1.07
CA ALA A 36 8.50 8.18 0.84
C ALA A 36 9.28 7.89 -0.46
N ILE A 37 9.62 6.62 -0.72
CA ILE A 37 10.24 6.19 -1.98
C ILE A 37 9.28 6.39 -3.17
N GLN A 38 7.99 6.07 -3.01
CA GLN A 38 7.00 6.29 -4.06
C GLN A 38 6.89 7.78 -4.45
N ASN A 39 6.89 8.68 -3.46
CA ASN A 39 6.91 10.12 -3.68
C ASN A 39 8.23 10.58 -4.34
N MET A 40 9.38 10.07 -3.87
CA MET A 40 10.69 10.35 -4.47
C MET A 40 10.74 9.90 -5.93
N ASN A 41 10.22 8.72 -6.25
CA ASN A 41 10.16 8.21 -7.62
C ASN A 41 9.45 9.23 -8.53
N LEU A 42 8.30 9.75 -8.10
CA LEU A 42 7.58 10.79 -8.85
C LEU A 42 8.39 12.09 -8.96
N MET A 43 8.99 12.57 -7.87
CA MET A 43 9.80 13.80 -7.87
C MET A 43 11.04 13.71 -8.78
N CYS A 44 11.61 12.52 -8.92
CA CYS A 44 12.78 12.26 -9.76
C CYS A 44 12.43 11.81 -11.19
N GLY A 45 11.14 11.76 -11.56
CA GLY A 45 10.70 11.31 -12.90
C GLY A 45 10.93 9.82 -13.16
N LEU A 46 11.04 9.01 -12.10
CA LEU A 46 11.13 7.56 -12.18
C LEU A 46 9.72 6.95 -12.28
N LYS A 47 9.65 5.66 -12.64
CA LYS A 47 8.39 4.90 -12.51
C LYS A 47 7.97 4.87 -11.05
N GLU A 48 6.71 5.18 -10.77
CA GLU A 48 6.17 5.23 -9.41
C GLU A 48 6.41 3.95 -8.61
N ASP A 49 6.30 2.78 -9.26
CA ASP A 49 6.49 1.45 -8.66
C ASP A 49 7.95 0.96 -8.64
N ALA A 50 8.91 1.77 -9.08
CA ALA A 50 10.33 1.41 -9.09
C ALA A 50 10.81 1.07 -7.67
N GLY A 51 11.29 -0.17 -7.48
CA GLY A 51 11.75 -0.67 -6.18
C GLY A 51 10.65 -1.09 -5.20
N LEU A 52 9.37 -1.03 -5.60
CA LEU A 52 8.23 -1.19 -4.68
C LEU A 52 7.33 -2.41 -5.00
N ARG A 53 7.74 -3.28 -5.93
CA ARG A 53 6.96 -4.45 -6.39
C ARG A 53 7.21 -5.76 -5.63
N PHE A 54 7.81 -5.69 -4.44
CA PHE A 54 7.97 -6.89 -3.61
C PHE A 54 6.60 -7.46 -3.23
N ALA A 55 6.39 -8.75 -3.47
CA ALA A 55 5.09 -9.41 -3.34
C ALA A 55 4.66 -9.68 -1.89
N GLY A 56 5.59 -9.55 -0.93
CA GLY A 56 5.32 -9.68 0.50
C GLY A 56 5.94 -10.92 1.12
N MET A 57 5.91 -10.94 2.44
CA MET A 57 6.31 -12.09 3.24
C MET A 57 5.07 -12.82 3.73
N PHE A 58 5.16 -14.15 3.81
CA PHE A 58 4.16 -14.98 4.45
C PHE A 58 4.85 -16.12 5.21
N PRO A 59 4.53 -16.33 6.50
CA PRO A 59 3.81 -15.42 7.39
C PRO A 59 4.60 -14.13 7.73
#